data_AF-A0A6A5SKB8-F1
#
_entry.id   AF-A0A6A5SKB8-F1
#
_cell.length_a   1.000
_cell.length_b   1.000
_cell.length_c   1.000
_cell.angle_alpha   90.00
_cell.angle_beta   90.00
_cell.angle_gamma   90.00
#
_symmetry.space_group_name_H-M   'P 1'
#
loop_
_entity.id
_entity.type
_entity.pdbx_description
1 polymer ?
#
loop_
_entity_poly.entity_id
_entity_poly.type
_entity_poly.pdbx_seq_one_letter_code
_entity_poly.pdbx_strand_id
1 'polypeptide(L)'
;TVNNLGTLYADLGRLDEAEKMYQRALQGKEKAWGPEHTSTLDTVNDLGNLYADIGRHSEAEKMYQRPLQGFEKAWGPEHTST
;
A
#
# COMPACT_ATOMS: atom_id res chain seq x y z
N THR A 1 10.35 -10.31 -0.41
CA THR A 1 10.73 -8.92 -0.76
C THR A 1 10.48 -8.03 0.46
N VAL A 2 10.90 -6.75 0.45
CA VAL A 2 10.67 -5.83 1.59
C VAL A 2 9.17 -5.69 1.91
N ASN A 3 8.30 -5.71 0.88
CA ASN A 3 6.84 -5.71 1.05
C ASN A 3 6.35 -6.92 1.87
N ASN A 4 6.79 -8.14 1.50
CA ASN A 4 6.39 -9.37 2.20
C ASN A 4 6.88 -9.40 3.66
N LEU A 5 7.98 -8.71 3.98
CA LEU A 5 8.43 -8.51 5.35
C LEU A 5 7.45 -7.61 6.14
N GLY A 6 6.88 -6.60 5.47
CA GLY A 6 5.80 -5.79 6.04
C GLY A 6 4.57 -6.63 6.37
N THR A 7 4.13 -7.48 5.45
CA THR A 7 3.01 -8.41 5.66
C THR A 7 3.28 -9.36 6.82
N LEU A 8 4.46 -9.98 6.85
CA LEU A 8 4.84 -10.89 7.93
C LEU A 8 4.82 -10.19 9.30
N TYR A 9 5.29 -8.94 9.39
CA TYR A 9 5.25 -8.20 10.65
C TYR A 9 3.83 -7.79 11.04
N ALA A 10 2.97 -7.45 10.08
CA ALA A 10 1.56 -7.17 10.33
C ALA A 10 0.86 -8.41 10.92
N ASP A 11 1.07 -9.58 10.32
CA ASP A 11 0.51 -10.86 10.79
C ASP A 11 0.99 -11.24 12.21
N LEU A 12 2.20 -10.79 12.58
CA LEU A 12 2.77 -10.98 13.93
C LEU A 12 2.34 -9.90 14.94
N GLY A 13 1.50 -8.95 14.55
CA GLY A 13 1.10 -7.81 15.38
C GLY A 13 2.20 -6.77 15.62
N ARG A 14 3.29 -6.83 14.84
CA ARG A 14 4.46 -5.95 14.90
C ARG A 14 4.27 -4.77 13.95
N LEU A 15 3.33 -3.91 14.31
CA LEU A 15 2.74 -2.91 13.42
C LEU A 15 3.72 -1.81 13.04
N ASP A 16 4.57 -1.36 13.98
CA ASP A 16 5.60 -0.34 13.72
C ASP A 16 6.68 -0.86 12.75
N GLU A 17 7.06 -2.14 12.86
CA GLU A 17 7.98 -2.74 11.92
C GLU A 17 7.34 -2.98 10.56
N ALA A 18 6.06 -3.37 10.52
CA ALA A 18 5.31 -3.50 9.29
C ALA A 18 5.26 -2.17 8.52
N GLU A 19 4.93 -1.07 9.21
CA GLU A 19 4.86 0.27 8.63
C GLU A 19 6.22 0.67 8.03
N LYS A 20 7.31 0.47 8.76
CA LYS A 20 8.68 0.77 8.27
C LYS A 20 9.04 -0.04 7.03
N MET A 21 8.65 -1.32 6.97
CA MET A 21 8.92 -2.15 5.80
C MET A 21 8.11 -1.69 4.59
N TYR A 22 6.82 -1.42 4.75
CA TYR A 22 6.01 -0.92 3.64
C TYR A 22 6.46 0.46 3.15
N GLN A 23 6.80 1.40 4.04
CA GLN A 23 7.35 2.70 3.64
C GLN A 23 8.66 2.57 2.84
N ARG A 24 9.55 1.66 3.27
CA ARG A 24 10.80 1.37 2.54
C ARG A 24 10.51 0.74 1.17
N ALA A 25 9.55 -0.18 1.10
CA ALA A 25 9.14 -0.78 -0.17
C ALA A 25 8.53 0.26 -1.10
N LEU A 26 7.70 1.17 -0.58
CA LEU A 26 7.06 2.24 -1.33
C LEU A 26 8.11 3.16 -1.96
N GLN A 27 9.05 3.67 -1.17
CA GLN A 27 10.11 4.54 -1.67
C GLN A 27 10.94 3.88 -2.77
N GLY A 28 11.24 2.58 -2.61
CA GLY A 28 11.96 1.80 -3.62
C GLY A 28 11.18 1.66 -4.93
N LYS A 29 9.90 1.31 -4.85
CA LYS A 29 9.02 1.12 -6.01
C LYS A 29 8.71 2.43 -6.72
N GLU A 30 8.46 3.51 -5.98
CA GLU A 30 8.29 4.86 -6.55
C GLU A 30 9.51 5.29 -7.35
N LYS A 31 10.72 5.04 -6.82
CA LYS A 31 11.96 5.38 -7.52
C LYS A 31 12.19 4.52 -8.77
N ALA A 32 11.84 3.23 -8.70
CA ALA A 32 12.11 2.29 -9.79
C ALA A 32 11.09 2.38 -10.93
N TRP A 33 9.81 2.54 -10.60
CA TRP A 33 8.70 2.39 -11.53
C TRP A 33 7.76 3.59 -11.59
N GLY A 34 7.88 4.52 -10.66
CA GLY A 34 7.03 5.69 -10.56
C GLY A 34 5.84 5.51 -9.61
N PRO A 35 5.16 6.63 -9.29
CA PRO A 35 4.12 6.68 -8.26
C PRO A 35 2.79 6.00 -8.67
N GLU A 36 2.52 5.86 -9.96
CA GLU A 36 1.26 5.29 -10.49
C GLU A 36 1.40 3.82 -10.93
N HIS A 37 2.61 3.24 -10.85
CA HIS A 37 2.80 1.85 -11.25
C HIS A 37 2.00 0.93 -10.32
N THR A 38 1.32 -0.08 -10.87
CA THR A 38 0.44 -1.02 -10.12
C THR A 38 1.11 -1.56 -8.86
N SER A 39 2.33 -2.09 -8.97
CA SER A 39 3.08 -2.57 -7.81
C SER A 39 3.34 -1.50 -6.74
N THR A 40 3.51 -0.22 -7.13
CA THR A 40 3.66 0.89 -6.17
C THR A 40 2.34 1.12 -5.46
N LEU A 41 1.23 1.14 -6.21
CA LEU A 41 -0.13 1.29 -5.68
C LEU A 41 -0.50 0.13 -4.74
N ASP A 42 -0.10 -1.10 -5.05
CA ASP A 42 -0.30 -2.27 -4.17
C ASP A 42 0.33 -2.02 -2.79
N THR A 43 1.55 -1.48 -2.73
CA THR A 43 2.21 -1.18 -1.45
C THR A 43 1.52 -0.05 -0.70
N VAL A 44 0.97 0.95 -1.41
CA VAL A 44 0.16 1.99 -0.77
C VAL A 44 -1.12 1.39 -0.20
N ASN A 45 -1.76 0.47 -0.92
CA ASN A 45 -2.94 -0.25 -0.44
C ASN A 45 -2.63 -1.10 0.81
N ASP A 46 -1.48 -1.79 0.82
CA ASP A 46 -1.02 -2.56 1.98
C ASP A 46 -0.78 -1.68 3.22
N LEU A 47 -0.28 -0.45 3.04
CA LEU A 47 -0.20 0.56 4.11
C LEU A 47 -1.59 0.98 4.61
N GLY A 48 -2.55 1.14 3.70
CA GLY A 48 -3.94 1.42 4.04
C GLY A 48 -4.55 0.33 4.92
N ASN A 49 -4.34 -0.94 4.54
CA ASN A 49 -4.80 -2.10 5.31
C ASN A 49 -4.18 -2.09 6.71
N LEU A 50 -2.85 -1.90 6.81
CA LEU A 50 -2.16 -1.82 8.09
C LEU A 50 -2.72 -0.71 8.97
N TYR A 51 -2.98 0.48 8.43
CA TYR A 51 -3.56 1.58 9.21
C TYR A 51 -5.01 1.30 9.64
N ALA A 52 -5.79 0.59 8.83
CA ALA A 52 -7.14 0.17 9.19
C ALA A 52 -7.11 -0.83 10.36
N ASP A 53 -6.23 -1.83 10.30
CA ASP A 53 -6.10 -2.87 11.32
C ASP A 53 -5.73 -2.32 12.71
N ILE A 54 -5.06 -1.16 12.76
CA ILE A 54 -4.61 -0.53 14.00
C ILE A 54 -5.50 0.63 14.45
N GLY A 55 -6.65 0.83 13.79
CA GLY A 55 -7.65 1.85 14.13
C GLY A 55 -7.31 3.26 13.65
N ARG A 56 -6.27 3.44 12.82
CA ARG A 56 -5.86 4.73 12.23
C ARG A 56 -6.63 5.01 10.93
N HIS A 57 -7.96 5.05 11.03
CA HIS A 57 -8.86 5.12 9.86
C HIS A 57 -8.61 6.34 8.96
N SER A 58 -8.27 7.50 9.53
CA SER A 58 -7.98 8.71 8.73
C SER A 58 -6.70 8.60 7.91
N GLU A 59 -5.74 7.77 8.32
CA GLU A 59 -4.53 7.51 7.54
C GLU A 59 -4.77 6.40 6.53
N ALA A 60 -5.55 5.38 6.89
CA ALA A 60 -6.02 4.36 5.96
C ALA A 60 -6.78 4.97 4.77
N GLU A 61 -7.72 5.89 5.03
CA GLU A 61 -8.47 6.58 3.99
C GLU A 61 -7.56 7.33 3.00
N LYS A 62 -6.57 8.07 3.52
CA LYS A 62 -5.58 8.76 2.68
C LYS A 62 -4.78 7.79 1.82
N MET A 63 -4.42 6.64 2.39
CA MET A 63 -3.70 5.61 1.63
C MET A 63 -4.58 5.02 0.53
N TYR A 64 -5.87 4.78 0.73
CA TYR A 64 -6.74 4.20 -0.31
C TYR A 64 -7.10 5.14 -1.47
N GLN A 65 -7.09 6.46 -1.25
CA GLN A 65 -7.44 7.43 -2.31
C GLN A 65 -6.52 7.36 -3.54
N ARG A 66 -5.22 7.14 -3.31
CA ARG A 66 -4.23 7.13 -4.39
C ARG A 66 -4.28 5.85 -5.25
N PRO A 67 -4.32 4.63 -4.68
CA PRO A 67 -4.56 3.39 -5.40
C PRO A 67 -5.84 3.41 -6.21
N LEU A 68 -6.95 3.94 -5.67
CA LEU A 68 -8.22 4.01 -6.38
C LEU A 68 -8.06 4.71 -7.75
N GLN A 69 -7.51 5.93 -7.74
CA GLN A 69 -7.28 6.71 -8.97
C GLN A 69 -6.23 6.08 -9.88
N GLY A 70 -5.18 5.51 -9.30
CA GLY A 70 -4.10 4.89 -10.05
C GLY A 70 -4.51 3.59 -10.74
N PHE A 71 -5.30 2.74 -10.06
CA PHE A 71 -5.83 1.51 -10.63
C PHE A 71 -6.89 1.81 -11.69
N GLU A 72 -7.79 2.79 -11.49
CA GLU A 72 -8.76 3.21 -12.52
C GLU A 72 -8.03 3.60 -13.83
N LYS A 73 -6.91 4.31 -13.70
CA LYS A 73 -6.10 4.72 -14.86
C LYS A 73 -5.32 3.55 -15.49
N ALA A 74 -4.83 2.62 -14.68
CA ALA A 74 -4.02 1.50 -15.15
C ALA A 74 -4.85 0.38 -15.78
N TRP A 75 -6.02 0.07 -15.22
CA TRP A 75 -6.84 -1.10 -15.57
C TRP A 75 -8.19 -0.74 -16.21
N GLY A 76 -8.58 0.54 -16.18
CA GLY A 76 -9.88 1.01 -16.63
C GLY A 76 -10.94 0.88 -15.53
N PRO A 77 -12.01 1.71 -15.58
CA PRO A 77 -13.00 1.82 -14.51
C PRO A 77 -13.93 0.60 -14.36
N GLU A 78 -13.86 -0.38 -15.25
CA GLU A 78 -14.69 -1.60 -15.21
C GLU A 78 -13.96 -2.80 -14.59
N HIS A 79 -12.71 -2.62 -14.14
CA HIS A 79 -11.95 -3.72 -13.55
C HIS A 79 -12.48 -4.06 -12.14
N THR A 80 -12.66 -5.32 -11.80
CA THR A 80 -13.17 -5.78 -10.48
C THR A 80 -12.33 -5.39 -9.25
N SER A 81 -11.23 -4.68 -9.47
CA SER A 81 -10.27 -4.24 -8.45
C SER A 81 -10.10 -2.71 -8.41
N THR A 82 -10.89 -1.98 -9.22
CA THR A 82 -11.08 -0.52 -9.21
C THR A 82 -12.49 -0.23 -8.75
#